data_AF-A0A380X1U6-F1
#
_entry.id   AF-A0A380X1U6-F1
#
_cell.length_a   1.000
_cell.length_b   1.000
_cell.length_c   1.000
_cell.angle_alpha   90.00
_cell.angle_beta   90.00
_cell.angle_gamma   90.00
#
_symmetry.space_group_name_H-M   'P 1'
#
loop_
_entity.id
_entity.type
_entity.pdbx_description
1 polymer ?
#
loop_
_entity_poly.entity_id
_entity_poly.type
_entity_poly.pdbx_seq_one_letter_code
_entity_poly.pdbx_strand_id
1 'polypeptide(L)'
;MKRSLLSQCLLSALVVGAAAQPVYAHSQDPQKPNVLVIVMDDLGTGQLDFAIDSLDKNELSKRPVAARYQGDLDKMIDAAQRAMPNVSKLAATGVKMTNAFVAHPVCGPSRAGILTGRYPASFGIYSNDDSFNGIPLDVKLLPALFQENGYATANIGKYHNARVNKDRKIGRITKPDDVKTRDYHDNFSSVPDKGYFPTDRGFDHSYSYFVSGAALWNSPALWRNDKPIEAPGY
;
A
#
# COMPACT_ATOMS: atom_id res chain seq x y z
N MET A 1 4.64 -38.57 -58.83
CA MET A 1 5.78 -38.55 -57.88
C MET A 1 5.28 -38.03 -56.52
N LYS A 2 5.45 -38.83 -55.45
CA LYS A 2 5.45 -38.50 -53.99
C LYS A 2 4.12 -37.98 -53.37
N ARG A 3 3.35 -38.79 -52.62
CA ARG A 3 3.40 -39.06 -51.14
C ARG A 3 3.48 -37.77 -50.31
N SER A 4 2.40 -37.36 -49.63
CA SER A 4 1.98 -37.75 -48.26
C SER A 4 2.53 -36.81 -47.17
N LEU A 5 1.66 -36.21 -46.35
CA LEU A 5 1.67 -36.30 -44.88
C LEU A 5 0.65 -35.33 -44.25
N LEU A 6 -0.31 -35.90 -43.52
CA LEU A 6 -1.01 -35.25 -42.41
C LEU A 6 0.01 -34.76 -41.37
N SER A 7 -0.27 -33.63 -40.71
CA SER A 7 0.10 -33.51 -39.30
C SER A 7 -0.86 -32.59 -38.56
N GLN A 8 -1.50 -33.18 -37.56
CA GLN A 8 -2.31 -32.52 -36.54
C GLN A 8 -1.40 -31.64 -35.67
N CYS A 9 -1.70 -30.36 -35.53
CA CYS A 9 -1.20 -29.58 -34.40
C CYS A 9 -2.14 -29.80 -33.22
N LEU A 10 -1.80 -30.80 -32.41
CA LEU A 10 -2.25 -30.97 -31.04
C LEU A 10 -1.92 -29.70 -30.23
N LEU A 11 -2.95 -29.04 -29.71
CA LEU A 11 -2.80 -28.05 -28.66
C LEU A 11 -2.57 -28.81 -27.35
N SER A 12 -1.32 -28.96 -26.95
CA SER A 12 -0.93 -29.61 -25.71
C SER A 12 -1.31 -28.74 -24.51
N ALA A 13 -2.37 -29.14 -23.80
CA ALA A 13 -2.66 -28.69 -22.45
C ALA A 13 -1.58 -29.25 -21.50
N LEU A 14 -0.81 -28.37 -20.87
CA LEU A 14 0.09 -28.75 -19.79
C LEU A 14 -0.66 -28.64 -18.47
N VAL A 15 -1.21 -29.76 -18.01
CA VAL A 15 -1.59 -29.95 -16.61
C VAL A 15 -0.36 -30.45 -15.88
N VAL A 16 0.24 -29.59 -15.04
CA VAL A 16 1.26 -30.03 -14.07
C VAL A 16 0.63 -29.90 -12.69
N GLY A 17 0.13 -31.03 -12.19
CA GLY A 17 -0.18 -31.21 -10.78
C GLY A 17 1.12 -31.41 -10.01
N ALA A 18 1.41 -30.50 -9.08
CA ALA A 18 2.33 -30.74 -7.99
C ALA A 18 1.50 -30.78 -6.70
N ALA A 19 1.51 -31.93 -6.04
CA ALA A 19 0.88 -32.13 -4.75
C ALA A 19 1.53 -31.19 -3.72
N ALA A 20 0.79 -30.16 -3.31
CA ALA A 20 1.05 -29.42 -2.09
C ALA A 20 -0.03 -29.83 -1.09
N GLN A 21 0.39 -30.21 0.11
CA GLN A 21 -0.51 -30.47 1.23
C GLN A 21 -1.49 -29.30 1.41
N PRO A 22 -2.74 -29.54 1.82
CA PRO A 22 -3.66 -28.45 2.09
C PRO A 22 -3.10 -27.66 3.27
N VAL A 23 -2.46 -26.53 2.97
CA VAL A 23 -2.44 -25.42 3.91
C VAL A 23 -3.92 -25.13 4.13
N TYR A 24 -4.42 -25.45 5.32
CA TYR A 24 -5.79 -25.16 5.70
C TYR A 24 -6.00 -23.64 5.62
N ALA A 25 -6.47 -23.17 4.47
CA ALA A 25 -7.08 -21.87 4.36
C ALA A 25 -8.41 -21.95 5.12
N HIS A 26 -8.54 -21.19 6.20
CA HIS A 26 -9.78 -21.02 6.96
C HIS A 26 -10.83 -20.21 6.17
N SER A 27 -11.14 -20.63 4.94
CA SER A 27 -12.31 -20.15 4.21
C SER A 27 -13.35 -21.26 4.20
N GLN A 28 -14.45 -21.05 4.93
CA GLN A 28 -15.62 -21.96 4.95
C GLN A 28 -16.37 -21.98 3.60
N ASP A 29 -15.99 -21.13 2.64
CA ASP A 29 -16.45 -21.15 1.26
C ASP A 29 -15.26 -20.81 0.31
N PRO A 30 -14.75 -21.75 -0.51
CA PRO A 30 -13.67 -21.47 -1.44
C PRO A 30 -14.06 -20.50 -2.56
N GLN A 31 -15.35 -20.22 -2.76
CA GLN A 31 -15.82 -19.31 -3.81
C GLN A 31 -15.70 -17.83 -3.41
N LYS A 32 -15.52 -17.51 -2.12
CA LYS A 32 -15.46 -16.13 -1.61
C LYS A 32 -14.53 -15.98 -0.39
N PRO A 33 -13.20 -16.04 -0.59
CA PRO A 33 -12.24 -15.98 0.52
C PRO A 33 -12.16 -14.57 1.11
N ASN A 34 -11.83 -14.45 2.40
CA ASN A 34 -11.46 -13.14 2.96
C ASN A 34 -10.16 -12.63 2.30
N VAL A 35 -10.16 -11.37 1.87
CA VAL A 35 -9.00 -10.74 1.24
C VAL A 35 -8.43 -9.68 2.18
N LEU A 36 -7.14 -9.81 2.51
CA LEU A 36 -6.39 -8.81 3.27
C LEU A 36 -5.24 -8.28 2.43
N VAL A 37 -5.27 -6.97 2.14
CA VAL A 37 -4.19 -6.27 1.42
C VAL A 37 -3.42 -5.42 2.42
N ILE A 38 -2.18 -5.81 2.72
CA ILE A 38 -1.29 -5.08 3.63
C ILE A 38 -0.27 -4.32 2.78
N VAL A 39 -0.25 -2.99 2.92
CA VAL A 39 0.69 -2.11 2.20
C VAL A 39 1.56 -1.39 3.22
N MET A 40 2.86 -1.68 3.20
CA MET A 40 3.87 -0.99 3.99
C MET A 40 4.38 0.24 3.23
N ASP A 41 4.50 1.37 3.92
CA ASP A 41 4.93 2.63 3.32
C ASP A 41 6.45 2.75 3.39
N ASP A 42 7.08 3.13 2.27
CA ASP A 42 8.53 3.32 2.14
C ASP A 42 9.41 2.13 2.58
N LEU A 43 8.86 0.91 2.55
CA LEU A 43 9.63 -0.30 2.85
C LEU A 43 10.54 -0.66 1.66
N GLY A 44 11.85 -0.65 1.91
CA GLY A 44 12.85 -1.12 0.95
C GLY A 44 12.94 -2.64 0.90
N THR A 45 13.26 -3.20 -0.26
CA THR A 45 13.46 -4.65 -0.44
C THR A 45 14.56 -5.20 0.48
N GLY A 46 15.57 -4.40 0.79
CA GLY A 46 16.64 -4.77 1.72
C GLY A 46 16.21 -4.98 3.17
N GLN A 47 14.97 -4.64 3.52
CA GLN A 47 14.39 -4.92 4.83
C GLN A 47 13.69 -6.29 4.86
N LEU A 48 13.36 -6.86 3.70
CA LEU A 48 12.73 -8.16 3.60
C LEU A 48 13.81 -9.24 3.64
N ASP A 49 13.76 -10.08 4.67
CA ASP A 49 14.68 -11.20 4.87
C ASP A 49 14.87 -12.06 3.61
N PHE A 50 13.79 -12.44 2.94
CA PHE A 50 13.86 -13.26 1.73
C PHE A 50 14.39 -12.55 0.48
N ALA A 51 14.60 -11.23 0.52
CA ALA A 51 15.13 -10.43 -0.57
C ALA A 51 16.49 -9.80 -0.22
N ILE A 52 17.00 -10.01 1.00
CA ILE A 52 18.18 -9.31 1.47
C ILE A 52 19.46 -9.74 0.75
N ASP A 53 19.49 -10.97 0.25
CA ASP A 53 20.58 -11.49 -0.58
C ASP A 53 20.70 -10.73 -1.92
N SER A 54 19.68 -9.96 -2.32
CA SER A 54 19.76 -9.09 -3.50
C SER A 54 20.50 -7.77 -3.23
N LEU A 55 20.93 -7.50 -2.00
CA LEU A 55 21.66 -6.29 -1.65
C LEU A 55 23.15 -6.44 -1.97
N ASP A 56 23.66 -5.56 -2.81
CA ASP A 56 25.10 -5.39 -2.99
C ASP A 56 25.65 -4.46 -1.88
N LYS A 57 26.31 -5.06 -0.89
CA LYS A 57 26.94 -4.32 0.22
C LYS A 57 28.00 -3.32 -0.26
N ASN A 58 28.72 -3.61 -1.35
CA ASN A 58 29.73 -2.72 -1.90
C ASN A 58 29.10 -1.49 -2.55
N GLU A 59 27.95 -1.63 -3.21
CA GLU A 59 27.23 -0.49 -3.75
C GLU A 59 26.52 0.31 -2.65
N LEU A 60 25.97 -0.37 -1.63
CA LEU A 60 25.35 0.31 -0.49
C LEU A 60 26.35 1.16 0.29
N SER A 61 27.58 0.68 0.51
CA SER A 61 28.59 1.42 1.27
C SER A 61 29.07 2.70 0.59
N LYS A 62 28.89 2.81 -0.74
CA LYS A 62 29.21 4.01 -1.52
C LYS A 62 28.12 5.08 -1.46
N ARG A 63 26.91 4.74 -0.99
CA ARG A 63 25.79 5.68 -0.99
C ARG A 63 26.02 6.78 0.05
N PRO A 64 25.73 8.05 -0.28
CA PRO A 64 25.76 9.11 0.70
C PRO A 64 24.65 8.88 1.74
N VAL A 65 25.04 8.72 3.00
CA VAL A 65 24.13 8.55 4.12
C VAL A 65 24.27 9.75 5.06
N ALA A 66 23.15 10.37 5.40
CA ALA A 66 23.12 11.48 6.35
C ALA A 66 23.75 11.05 7.68
N ALA A 67 24.47 11.95 8.36
CA ALA A 67 25.22 11.62 9.58
C ALA A 67 24.41 10.85 10.64
N ARG A 68 23.12 11.20 10.81
CA ARG A 68 22.19 10.54 11.75
C ARG A 68 21.90 9.06 11.44
N TYR A 69 22.20 8.61 10.23
CA TYR A 69 21.97 7.24 9.76
C TYR A 69 23.28 6.50 9.46
N GLN A 70 24.43 7.10 9.74
CA GLN A 70 25.71 6.42 9.62
C GLN A 70 25.88 5.38 10.73
N GLY A 71 26.50 4.26 10.40
CA GLY A 71 26.83 3.22 11.37
C GLY A 71 27.35 1.96 10.68
N ASP A 72 27.45 0.89 11.47
CA ASP A 72 27.94 -0.41 11.05
C ASP A 72 26.91 -1.09 10.13
N LEU A 73 27.26 -1.23 8.84
CA LEU A 73 26.37 -1.76 7.81
C LEU A 73 25.94 -3.20 8.11
N ASP A 74 26.82 -4.03 8.66
CA ASP A 74 26.49 -5.43 8.97
C ASP A 74 25.51 -5.51 10.13
N LYS A 75 25.67 -4.67 11.17
CA LYS A 75 24.69 -4.58 12.26
C LYS A 75 23.34 -4.05 11.80
N MET A 76 23.33 -3.11 10.85
CA MET A 76 22.09 -2.59 10.26
C MET A 76 21.34 -3.66 9.46
N ILE A 77 22.08 -4.44 8.66
CA ILE A 77 21.53 -5.56 7.88
C ILE A 77 20.97 -6.63 8.82
N ASP A 78 21.72 -7.05 9.85
CA ASP A 78 21.25 -8.01 10.84
C ASP A 78 19.98 -7.52 11.58
N ALA A 79 19.96 -6.24 11.99
CA ALA A 79 18.79 -5.65 12.61
C ALA A 79 17.57 -5.67 11.67
N ALA A 80 17.76 -5.37 10.38
CA ALA A 80 16.69 -5.40 9.38
C ALA A 80 16.12 -6.82 9.19
N GLN A 81 16.97 -7.85 9.12
CA GLN A 81 16.53 -9.26 8.99
C GLN A 81 15.68 -9.69 10.18
N ARG A 82 16.07 -9.29 11.39
CA ARG A 82 15.38 -9.69 12.63
C ARG A 82 14.11 -8.87 12.91
N ALA A 83 13.90 -7.74 12.22
CA ALA A 83 12.82 -6.81 12.53
C ALA A 83 11.41 -7.29 12.11
N MET A 84 11.29 -8.23 11.17
CA MET A 84 10.00 -8.64 10.60
C MET A 84 9.71 -10.15 10.67
N PRO A 85 9.76 -10.79 11.86
CA PRO A 85 9.61 -12.24 11.99
C PRO A 85 8.26 -12.77 11.48
N ASN A 86 7.17 -12.00 11.62
CA ASN A 86 5.85 -12.37 11.12
C ASN A 86 5.80 -12.36 9.58
N VAL A 87 6.45 -11.39 8.94
CA VAL A 87 6.54 -11.31 7.47
C VAL A 87 7.42 -12.45 6.96
N SER A 88 8.54 -12.76 7.62
CA SER A 88 9.38 -13.91 7.27
C SER A 88 8.62 -15.22 7.36
N LYS A 89 7.81 -15.42 8.41
CA LYS A 89 6.95 -16.61 8.55
C LYS A 89 5.90 -16.71 7.44
N LEU A 90 5.27 -15.60 7.07
CA LEU A 90 4.33 -15.56 5.95
C LEU A 90 5.03 -15.90 4.62
N ALA A 91 6.22 -15.34 4.39
CA ALA A 91 7.00 -15.58 3.19
C ALA A 91 7.52 -17.04 3.08
N ALA A 92 7.76 -17.71 4.21
CA ALA A 92 8.18 -19.11 4.25
C ALA A 92 7.05 -20.11 3.92
N THR A 93 5.79 -19.69 4.09
CA THR A 93 4.61 -20.56 3.90
C THR A 93 3.72 -20.14 2.73
N GLY A 94 4.00 -18.99 2.11
CA GLY A 94 3.25 -18.44 0.99
C GLY A 94 4.05 -18.34 -0.31
N VAL A 95 3.53 -17.54 -1.24
CA VAL A 95 4.19 -17.23 -2.51
C VAL A 95 5.00 -15.95 -2.35
N LYS A 96 6.28 -16.00 -2.75
CA LYS A 96 7.18 -14.85 -2.77
C LYS A 96 7.29 -14.30 -4.19
N MET A 97 7.04 -13.00 -4.35
CA MET A 97 7.36 -12.31 -5.59
C MET A 97 8.76 -11.69 -5.46
N THR A 98 9.75 -12.28 -6.13
CA THR A 98 11.14 -11.79 -6.09
C THR A 98 11.40 -10.67 -7.09
N ASN A 99 10.45 -10.40 -7.99
CA ASN A 99 10.53 -9.35 -9.00
C ASN A 99 9.19 -8.61 -9.12
N ALA A 100 8.77 -7.98 -8.01
CA ALA A 100 7.55 -7.19 -7.95
C ALA A 100 7.83 -5.71 -8.23
N PHE A 101 6.95 -5.06 -8.99
CA PHE A 101 7.08 -3.65 -9.36
C PHE A 101 5.86 -2.86 -8.91
N VAL A 102 6.08 -1.62 -8.52
CA VAL A 102 5.02 -0.64 -8.29
C VAL A 102 4.77 0.16 -9.57
N ALA A 103 3.53 0.62 -9.77
CA ALA A 103 3.18 1.47 -10.90
C ALA A 103 3.92 2.83 -10.88
N HIS A 104 4.36 3.27 -9.69
CA HIS A 104 5.13 4.50 -9.49
C HIS A 104 5.89 4.45 -8.16
N PRO A 105 7.14 4.95 -8.05
CA PRO A 105 7.97 4.84 -6.84
C PRO A 105 7.66 5.89 -5.75
N VAL A 106 6.46 6.49 -5.75
CA VAL A 106 6.05 7.44 -4.69
C VAL A 106 4.64 7.14 -4.21
N CYS A 107 4.38 7.46 -2.94
CA CYS A 107 3.26 6.95 -2.17
C CYS A 107 1.88 7.09 -2.85
N GLY A 108 1.42 8.31 -3.11
CA GLY A 108 0.07 8.56 -3.65
C GLY A 108 -0.16 7.97 -5.04
N PRO A 109 0.76 8.17 -6.02
CA PRO A 109 0.68 7.51 -7.33
C PRO A 109 0.75 5.97 -7.25
N SER A 110 1.59 5.41 -6.37
CA SER A 110 1.67 3.94 -6.16
C SER A 110 0.34 3.37 -5.65
N ARG A 111 -0.25 4.01 -4.64
CA ARG A 111 -1.55 3.63 -4.08
C ARG A 111 -2.69 3.81 -5.08
N ALA A 112 -2.66 4.84 -5.93
CA ALA A 112 -3.60 4.95 -7.04
C ALA A 112 -3.51 3.75 -7.98
N GLY A 113 -2.31 3.26 -8.28
CA GLY A 113 -2.10 2.03 -9.04
C GLY A 113 -2.74 0.81 -8.38
N ILE A 114 -2.54 0.64 -7.07
CA ILE A 114 -3.13 -0.47 -6.29
C ILE A 114 -4.66 -0.38 -6.28
N LEU A 115 -5.23 0.80 -6.05
CA LEU A 115 -6.68 1.00 -5.92
C LEU A 115 -7.43 0.91 -7.25
N THR A 116 -6.76 1.15 -8.38
CA THR A 116 -7.43 1.23 -9.70
C THR A 116 -7.00 0.16 -10.69
N GLY A 117 -5.87 -0.52 -10.45
CA GLY A 117 -5.24 -1.39 -11.44
C GLY A 117 -4.74 -0.65 -12.69
N ARG A 118 -4.61 0.68 -12.64
CA ARG A 118 -4.24 1.54 -13.78
C ARG A 118 -2.99 2.35 -13.48
N TYR A 119 -2.24 2.71 -14.52
CA TYR A 119 -1.13 3.64 -14.36
C TYR A 119 -1.63 5.01 -13.85
N PRO A 120 -1.04 5.56 -12.78
CA PRO A 120 -1.50 6.80 -12.18
C PRO A 120 -1.39 8.02 -13.11
N ALA A 121 -0.45 7.97 -14.07
CA ALA A 121 -0.33 8.95 -15.14
C ALA A 121 -1.62 9.10 -15.97
N SER A 122 -2.44 8.05 -16.10
CA SER A 122 -3.72 8.12 -16.82
C SER A 122 -4.76 9.01 -16.15
N PHE A 123 -4.49 9.47 -14.92
CA PHE A 123 -5.32 10.39 -14.15
C PHE A 123 -4.62 11.72 -13.85
N GLY A 124 -3.43 11.95 -14.41
CA GLY A 124 -2.63 13.13 -14.12
C GLY A 124 -1.95 13.12 -12.74
N ILE A 125 -1.78 11.95 -12.12
CA ILE A 125 -1.15 11.81 -10.81
C ILE A 125 0.32 11.39 -11.00
N TYR A 126 1.24 12.37 -11.03
CA TYR A 126 2.67 12.15 -11.28
C TYR A 126 3.53 12.30 -10.02
N SER A 127 2.96 12.86 -8.96
CA SER A 127 3.65 13.12 -7.69
C SER A 127 2.70 12.97 -6.50
N ASN A 128 3.26 13.03 -5.29
CA ASN A 128 2.44 13.12 -4.08
C ASN A 128 1.62 14.42 -4.03
N ASP A 129 2.14 15.52 -4.60
CA ASP A 129 1.39 16.78 -4.68
C ASP A 129 0.18 16.67 -5.61
N ASP A 130 0.30 15.91 -6.69
CA ASP A 130 -0.85 15.63 -7.58
C ASP A 130 -1.88 14.73 -6.92
N SER A 131 -1.48 13.89 -5.97
CA SER A 131 -2.37 12.97 -5.28
C SER A 131 -3.40 13.69 -4.41
N PHE A 132 -3.14 14.94 -4.00
CA PHE A 132 -4.12 15.81 -3.35
C PHE A 132 -5.28 16.24 -4.27
N ASN A 133 -5.18 16.03 -5.59
CA ASN A 133 -6.33 16.19 -6.50
C ASN A 133 -7.32 15.01 -6.41
N GLY A 134 -6.91 13.92 -5.75
CA GLY A 134 -7.65 12.68 -5.61
C GLY A 134 -7.78 11.88 -6.93
N ILE A 135 -8.12 10.60 -6.81
CA ILE A 135 -8.48 9.78 -7.99
C ILE A 135 -9.84 10.26 -8.51
N PRO A 136 -10.02 10.54 -9.82
CA PRO A 136 -11.30 10.99 -10.38
C PRO A 136 -12.50 10.15 -9.93
N LEU A 137 -13.65 10.79 -9.70
CA LEU A 137 -14.83 10.16 -9.08
C LEU A 137 -15.51 9.14 -10.01
N ASP A 138 -15.35 9.28 -11.32
CA ASP A 138 -15.81 8.35 -12.34
C ASP A 138 -14.95 7.07 -12.44
N VAL A 139 -13.82 7.03 -11.74
CA VAL A 139 -12.96 5.85 -11.67
C VAL A 139 -13.38 4.97 -10.50
N LYS A 140 -13.93 3.81 -10.85
CA LYS A 140 -14.26 2.75 -9.89
C LYS A 140 -12.98 2.19 -9.26
N LEU A 141 -12.97 2.09 -7.93
CA LEU A 141 -11.85 1.53 -7.18
C LEU A 141 -12.08 0.04 -6.88
N LEU A 142 -10.99 -0.69 -6.66
CA LEU A 142 -10.97 -2.07 -6.20
C LEU A 142 -11.92 -2.37 -5.01
N PRO A 143 -11.95 -1.58 -3.92
CA PRO A 143 -12.91 -1.79 -2.83
C PRO A 143 -14.38 -1.70 -3.27
N ALA A 144 -14.73 -0.82 -4.20
CA ALA A 144 -16.10 -0.75 -4.74
C ALA A 144 -16.46 -2.01 -5.53
N LEU A 145 -15.51 -2.58 -6.29
CA LEU A 145 -15.70 -3.88 -6.95
C LEU A 145 -15.93 -5.00 -5.94
N PHE A 146 -15.20 -5.01 -4.81
CA PHE A 146 -15.43 -5.97 -3.73
C PHE A 146 -16.84 -5.83 -3.13
N GLN A 147 -17.28 -4.61 -2.81
CA GLN A 147 -18.64 -4.35 -2.32
C GLN A 147 -19.73 -4.83 -3.28
N GLU A 148 -19.59 -4.53 -4.58
CA GLU A 148 -20.54 -4.98 -5.61
C GLU A 148 -20.65 -6.51 -5.70
N ASN A 149 -19.61 -7.23 -5.26
CA ASN A 149 -19.58 -8.69 -5.16
C ASN A 149 -19.88 -9.21 -3.73
N GLY A 150 -20.47 -8.36 -2.90
CA GLY A 150 -21.00 -8.65 -1.58
C GLY A 150 -19.95 -8.83 -0.48
N TYR A 151 -18.74 -8.31 -0.66
CA TYR A 151 -17.75 -8.28 0.41
C TYR A 151 -18.01 -7.10 1.34
N ALA A 152 -17.79 -7.30 2.63
CA ALA A 152 -17.60 -6.19 3.54
C ALA A 152 -16.18 -5.62 3.35
N THR A 153 -16.06 -4.30 3.28
CA THR A 153 -14.79 -3.63 2.94
C THR A 153 -14.36 -2.65 4.03
N ALA A 154 -13.06 -2.62 4.33
CA ALA A 154 -12.51 -1.70 5.30
C ALA A 154 -11.17 -1.11 4.85
N ASN A 155 -10.95 0.19 5.11
CA ASN A 155 -9.67 0.87 4.95
C ASN A 155 -9.11 1.23 6.33
N ILE A 156 -7.89 0.79 6.63
CA ILE A 156 -7.23 1.07 7.92
C ILE A 156 -5.85 1.67 7.65
N GLY A 157 -5.60 2.86 8.23
CA GLY A 157 -4.34 3.60 8.07
C GLY A 157 -4.34 4.60 6.94
N LYS A 158 -3.21 4.70 6.24
CA LYS A 158 -2.94 5.74 5.23
C LYS A 158 -3.77 5.52 3.95
N TYR A 159 -4.54 6.53 3.56
CA TYR A 159 -5.27 6.51 2.29
C TYR A 159 -4.50 7.22 1.17
N HIS A 160 -4.13 8.49 1.35
CA HIS A 160 -3.29 9.30 0.44
C HIS A 160 -3.77 9.45 -1.03
N ASN A 161 -5.05 9.16 -1.30
CA ASN A 161 -5.69 9.34 -2.61
C ASN A 161 -7.02 10.10 -2.55
N ALA A 162 -7.32 10.71 -1.40
CA ALA A 162 -8.43 11.64 -1.27
C ALA A 162 -8.04 12.99 -1.89
N ARG A 163 -9.00 13.65 -2.55
CA ARG A 163 -8.86 15.06 -2.85
C ARG A 163 -8.93 15.83 -1.55
N VAL A 164 -7.91 16.62 -1.26
CA VAL A 164 -7.85 17.51 -0.11
C VAL A 164 -7.42 18.88 -0.60
N ASN A 165 -7.98 19.93 -0.02
CA ASN A 165 -7.63 21.28 -0.44
C ASN A 165 -6.11 21.52 -0.23
N LYS A 166 -5.42 21.84 -1.33
CA LYS A 166 -3.97 22.10 -1.37
C LYS A 166 -3.60 23.39 -0.65
N ASP A 167 -4.53 24.33 -0.59
CA ASP A 167 -4.35 25.60 0.10
C ASP A 167 -4.34 25.32 1.60
N ARG A 168 -3.14 25.31 2.20
CA ARG A 168 -2.85 24.82 3.56
C ARG A 168 -3.58 25.57 4.69
N LYS A 169 -4.46 26.52 4.35
CA LYS A 169 -5.27 27.35 5.24
C LYS A 169 -6.77 27.03 5.16
N ILE A 170 -7.23 26.32 4.14
CA ILE A 170 -8.66 26.01 3.91
C ILE A 170 -8.83 24.49 3.89
N GLY A 171 -9.86 23.95 4.55
CA GLY A 171 -10.11 22.50 4.57
C GLY A 171 -9.15 21.70 5.48
N ARG A 172 -8.63 22.34 6.54
CA ARG A 172 -7.87 21.68 7.60
C ARG A 172 -8.44 21.97 8.97
N ILE A 173 -8.43 20.98 9.84
CA ILE A 173 -8.59 21.17 11.28
C ILE A 173 -7.18 21.45 11.80
N THR A 174 -6.88 22.71 12.16
CA THR A 174 -5.52 23.13 12.53
C THR A 174 -5.48 23.51 14.00
N LYS A 175 -4.40 23.13 14.70
CA LYS A 175 -4.16 23.57 16.07
C LYS A 175 -3.91 25.09 16.15
N PRO A 176 -4.22 25.75 17.28
CA PRO A 176 -3.81 27.12 17.54
C PRO A 176 -2.30 27.33 17.35
N ASP A 177 -1.88 28.51 16.90
CA ASP A 177 -0.48 28.79 16.53
C ASP A 177 0.50 28.64 17.71
N ASP A 178 0.06 28.93 18.93
CA ASP A 178 0.82 28.87 20.18
C ASP A 178 1.12 27.43 20.65
N VAL A 179 0.41 26.43 20.12
CA VAL A 179 0.60 25.01 20.48
C VAL A 179 1.12 24.16 19.32
N LYS A 180 1.47 24.78 18.18
CA LYS A 180 2.04 24.05 17.05
C LYS A 180 3.44 23.56 17.37
N THR A 181 3.73 22.31 17.00
CA THR A 181 5.06 21.72 17.12
C THR A 181 5.82 21.93 15.81
N ARG A 182 7.13 21.61 15.82
CA ARG A 182 7.93 21.56 14.59
C ARG A 182 7.45 20.47 13.64
N ASP A 183 6.86 19.39 14.16
CA ASP A 183 6.31 18.33 13.34
C ASP A 183 4.95 18.75 12.79
N TYR A 184 4.88 18.95 11.48
CA TYR A 184 3.66 19.41 10.85
C TYR A 184 2.52 18.37 10.94
N HIS A 185 2.83 17.08 11.15
CA HIS A 185 1.83 16.04 11.34
C HIS A 185 1.07 16.19 12.66
N ASP A 186 1.62 16.90 13.65
CA ASP A 186 0.94 17.21 14.91
C ASP A 186 -0.05 18.36 14.78
N ASN A 187 0.08 19.15 13.73
CA ASN A 187 -0.49 20.50 13.70
C ASN A 187 -1.81 20.59 12.96
N PHE A 188 -2.13 19.62 12.10
CA PHE A 188 -3.37 19.65 11.34
C PHE A 188 -3.89 18.28 10.92
N SER A 189 -5.20 18.23 10.68
CA SER A 189 -5.90 17.18 9.95
C SER A 189 -6.38 17.72 8.61
N SER A 190 -6.36 16.90 7.57
CA SER A 190 -6.95 17.26 6.28
C SER A 190 -8.37 16.74 6.18
N VAL A 191 -9.25 17.55 5.59
CA VAL A 191 -10.63 17.18 5.29
C VAL A 191 -10.73 16.86 3.80
N PRO A 192 -11.10 15.62 3.42
CA PRO A 192 -11.41 15.29 2.05
C PRO A 192 -12.59 16.09 1.50
N ASP A 193 -12.55 16.40 0.20
CA ASP A 193 -13.73 16.88 -0.51
C ASP A 193 -14.82 15.79 -0.52
N LYS A 194 -16.09 16.20 -0.60
CA LYS A 194 -17.22 15.27 -0.73
C LYS A 194 -17.00 14.32 -1.91
N GLY A 195 -17.25 13.03 -1.70
CA GLY A 195 -17.02 11.99 -2.69
C GLY A 195 -15.61 11.40 -2.64
N TYR A 196 -14.67 11.98 -1.89
CA TYR A 196 -13.29 11.50 -1.80
C TYR A 196 -12.95 10.81 -0.48
N PHE A 197 -13.92 10.66 0.43
CA PHE A 197 -13.75 9.79 1.60
C PHE A 197 -13.65 8.33 1.15
N PRO A 198 -12.91 7.46 1.88
CA PRO A 198 -12.88 6.03 1.56
C PRO A 198 -14.29 5.40 1.51
N THR A 199 -15.20 5.86 2.37
CA THR A 199 -16.60 5.43 2.45
C THR A 199 -17.41 5.75 1.18
N ASP A 200 -17.18 6.92 0.59
CA ASP A 200 -17.73 7.31 -0.71
C ASP A 200 -17.13 6.49 -1.87
N ARG A 201 -16.03 5.76 -1.61
CA ARG A 201 -15.15 5.16 -2.61
C ARG A 201 -15.04 3.64 -2.50
N GLY A 202 -16.01 3.02 -1.83
CA GLY A 202 -16.18 1.56 -1.83
C GLY A 202 -15.78 0.87 -0.52
N PHE A 203 -15.53 1.61 0.55
CA PHE A 203 -15.23 1.04 1.87
C PHE A 203 -16.43 1.17 2.81
N ASP A 204 -16.97 0.08 3.37
CA ASP A 204 -18.04 0.17 4.38
C ASP A 204 -17.54 0.83 5.67
N HIS A 205 -16.25 0.62 5.98
CA HIS A 205 -15.61 1.14 7.18
C HIS A 205 -14.26 1.79 6.86
N SER A 206 -13.95 2.87 7.58
CA SER A 206 -12.63 3.50 7.51
C SER A 206 -12.13 3.89 8.89
N TYR A 207 -10.88 3.59 9.16
CA TYR A 207 -10.12 4.12 10.29
C TYR A 207 -8.79 4.65 9.74
N SER A 208 -8.76 5.91 9.33
CA SER A 208 -7.78 6.36 8.34
C SER A 208 -7.30 7.79 8.53
N TYR A 209 -6.23 8.11 7.80
CA TYR A 209 -5.77 9.47 7.56
C TYR A 209 -5.47 9.66 6.07
N PHE A 210 -5.60 10.88 5.57
CA PHE A 210 -5.74 11.12 4.12
C PHE A 210 -4.52 11.75 3.44
N VAL A 211 -3.54 12.22 4.21
CA VAL A 211 -2.32 12.88 3.70
C VAL A 211 -1.09 11.98 3.82
N SER A 212 0.08 12.53 3.48
CA SER A 212 1.36 11.83 3.42
C SER A 212 1.85 11.25 4.75
N GLY A 213 1.28 11.61 5.89
CA GLY A 213 1.67 11.01 7.17
C GLY A 213 0.75 11.42 8.31
N ALA A 214 0.93 10.76 9.43
CA ALA A 214 0.27 11.03 10.69
C ALA A 214 1.32 11.09 11.80
N ALA A 215 1.02 11.83 12.85
CA ALA A 215 1.86 11.85 14.03
C ALA A 215 1.88 10.47 14.69
N LEU A 216 3.01 10.11 15.30
CA LEU A 216 3.16 8.83 15.97
C LEU A 216 2.20 8.71 17.17
N TRP A 217 2.05 9.80 17.93
CA TRP A 217 1.22 9.88 19.12
C TRP A 217 0.22 11.01 19.01
N ASN A 218 -0.97 10.84 19.60
CA ASN A 218 -1.99 11.88 19.69
C ASN A 218 -2.29 12.60 18.36
N SER A 219 -2.29 11.83 17.26
CA SER A 219 -2.40 12.42 15.94
C SER A 219 -3.76 13.09 15.73
N PRO A 220 -3.79 14.36 15.28
CA PRO A 220 -5.03 15.02 14.89
C PRO A 220 -5.60 14.46 13.57
N ALA A 221 -4.83 13.64 12.86
CA ALA A 221 -5.13 13.21 11.50
C ALA A 221 -6.11 12.02 11.43
N LEU A 222 -6.58 11.49 12.56
CA LEU A 222 -7.39 10.28 12.60
C LEU A 222 -8.87 10.54 12.31
N TRP A 223 -9.42 9.72 11.42
CA TRP A 223 -10.83 9.71 11.06
C TRP A 223 -11.40 8.32 11.23
N ARG A 224 -12.63 8.25 11.72
CA ARG A 224 -13.46 7.04 11.66
C ARG A 224 -14.61 7.31 10.71
N ASN A 225 -14.63 6.61 9.59
CA ASN A 225 -15.49 6.92 8.45
C ASN A 225 -15.29 8.39 8.05
N ASP A 226 -16.35 9.19 8.10
CA ASP A 226 -16.35 10.58 7.64
C ASP A 226 -16.30 11.58 8.80
N LYS A 227 -15.92 11.09 9.99
CA LYS A 227 -15.84 11.91 11.19
C LYS A 227 -14.41 11.92 11.73
N PRO A 228 -13.84 13.10 12.03
CA PRO A 228 -12.59 13.15 12.76
C PRO A 228 -12.82 12.57 14.15
N ILE A 229 -11.83 11.86 14.66
CA ILE A 229 -11.84 11.32 16.01
C ILE A 229 -10.56 11.72 16.73
N GLU A 230 -10.65 11.82 18.05
CA GLU A 230 -9.44 11.96 18.86
C GLU A 230 -8.67 10.63 18.84
N ALA A 231 -7.35 10.73 18.78
CA ALA A 231 -6.52 9.57 19.02
C ALA A 231 -6.74 9.12 20.47
N PRO A 232 -6.91 7.82 20.73
CA PRO A 232 -7.28 7.30 22.06
C PRO A 232 -6.22 7.50 23.16
N GLY A 233 -5.17 8.29 22.91
CA GLY A 233 -4.10 8.54 23.85
C GLY A 233 -3.21 7.32 24.08
N TYR A 234 -2.12 7.56 24.81
CA TYR A 234 -1.42 6.56 25.62
C TYR A 234 -1.38 7.10 27.04
#